data_AF-A0A3M1E5F9-F1
#
_entry.id   AF-A0A3M1E5F9-F1
#
_cell.length_a   1.000
_cell.length_b   1.000
_cell.length_c   1.000
_cell.angle_alpha   90.00
_cell.angle_beta   90.00
_cell.angle_gamma   90.00
#
_symmetry.space_group_name_H-M   'P 1'
#
loop_
_entity.id
_entity.type
_entity.pdbx_description
1 polymer ?
#
loop_
_entity_poly.entity_id
_entity_poly.type
_entity_poly.pdbx_seq_one_letter_code
_entity_poly.pdbx_strand_id
1 'polypeptide(L)'
;MRTVRGDLPHGGPRRTGDPRRADATDGGKRGTGMMLQILRRTVQVSVVAWLAAVAWLSLYAHYRAAGVIDDPEMLAGLRGERIVRTLYPVVEKLDDPQAFLDANKGTLWSMRFFGLSLTDPLAAAEAIAATHKVHWPLLISVLIPVGLTLVFGRVFCSWICPGYLLFELTGKLRKLLRLAEIEPAEVRFSHRTKYLVLLVGLATAAVFSAPLFALIYPPAVISRALHAWIFGTALTGMLVILGVIIAVELFVSPRWWCRVVCPGGALYGLLGWARPVRIRLRKGQCTGCRACIPVCEEGINPITQSASIECDNCGVCIRQCGDGALYYTISLPGTRSSSHRDDDDSGRILLRTRRRKAVGVALLAMLAYPSAARAHHILGLPHYSYKEDYPQRPTLEYPAHTGPYDVLLTSYPGVPVPGEPANLAFYIKNRRTGTVYTEPISVRVLQTHTFGDNTIILPPTTRRPFDNEYKFYATFPEDGEYIVELSMPVEGRTEVIPFLIVAGQPTAAASFVIAGSFGAIVLFVVVRALRRKKRRRLAAAAGNSETRHGAKSVEGSCPA
;
A
#
# COMPACT_ATOMS: atom_id res chain seq x y z
N MET A 1 15.41 37.56 -17.93
CA MET A 1 15.83 36.16 -17.73
C MET A 1 16.20 35.58 -19.10
N ARG A 2 17.49 35.26 -19.31
CA ARG A 2 18.03 34.76 -20.59
C ARG A 2 17.33 33.47 -21.01
N THR A 3 16.64 33.53 -22.14
CA THR A 3 16.09 32.39 -22.87
C THR A 3 17.19 31.73 -23.68
N VAL A 4 17.63 30.55 -23.28
CA VAL A 4 18.38 29.65 -24.18
C VAL A 4 17.33 28.92 -25.02
N ARG A 5 17.10 29.41 -26.24
CA ARG A 5 16.53 28.63 -27.33
C ARG A 5 17.49 27.50 -27.63
N GLY A 6 17.07 26.27 -27.40
CA GLY A 6 17.74 25.09 -27.95
C GLY A 6 17.09 24.78 -29.29
N ASP A 7 17.70 25.25 -30.36
CA ASP A 7 17.40 24.79 -31.71
C ASP A 7 17.59 23.27 -31.80
N LEU A 8 16.63 22.60 -32.41
CA LEU A 8 16.74 21.21 -32.82
C LEU A 8 17.70 21.13 -34.01
N PRO A 9 18.86 20.45 -33.92
CA PRO A 9 19.58 20.09 -35.13
C PRO A 9 18.94 18.80 -35.66
N HIS A 10 18.43 18.88 -36.89
CA HIS A 10 18.28 17.70 -37.75
C HIS A 10 19.67 17.10 -38.01
N GLY A 11 20.17 16.31 -37.06
CA GLY A 11 21.35 15.48 -37.21
C GLY A 11 20.92 14.05 -37.51
N GLY A 12 20.92 13.68 -38.79
CA GLY A 12 20.80 12.28 -39.20
C GLY A 12 21.91 11.43 -38.54
N PRO A 13 21.66 10.14 -38.27
CA PRO A 13 22.67 9.30 -37.65
C PRO A 13 23.83 9.09 -38.62
N ARG A 14 25.00 9.67 -38.34
CA ARG A 14 26.26 9.23 -38.95
C ARG A 14 26.59 7.84 -38.42
N ARG A 15 26.07 6.82 -39.11
CA ARG A 15 26.56 5.44 -39.01
C ARG A 15 27.89 5.36 -39.76
N THR A 16 28.97 5.78 -39.13
CA THR A 16 30.34 5.40 -39.55
C THR A 16 30.83 4.33 -38.59
N GLY A 17 30.28 3.13 -38.74
CA GLY A 17 30.66 1.94 -38.01
C GLY A 17 30.32 0.75 -38.88
N ASP A 18 31.35 -0.01 -39.24
CA ASP A 18 31.31 -1.22 -40.05
C ASP A 18 30.13 -2.15 -39.65
N PRO A 19 29.17 -2.40 -40.57
CA PRO A 19 27.98 -3.22 -40.28
C PRO A 19 28.29 -4.70 -40.00
N ARG A 20 29.52 -5.18 -40.26
CA ARG A 20 29.86 -6.60 -40.10
C ARG A 20 30.37 -7.00 -38.71
N ARG A 21 30.59 -6.05 -37.79
CA ARG A 21 31.00 -6.34 -36.39
C ARG A 21 29.84 -6.32 -35.37
N ALA A 22 28.62 -6.02 -35.81
CA ALA A 22 27.47 -5.80 -34.93
C ALA A 22 26.70 -7.08 -34.52
N ASP A 23 26.82 -8.20 -35.24
CA ASP A 23 25.83 -9.29 -35.09
C ASP A 23 26.13 -10.32 -33.99
N ALA A 24 27.40 -10.60 -33.65
CA ALA A 24 27.69 -11.72 -32.74
C ALA A 24 27.65 -11.36 -31.24
N THR A 25 27.82 -10.09 -30.87
CA THR A 25 27.87 -9.66 -29.45
C THR A 25 26.66 -8.81 -28.99
N ASP A 26 25.84 -8.32 -29.92
CA ASP A 26 24.63 -7.54 -29.63
C ASP A 26 23.45 -8.47 -29.21
N GLY A 27 23.38 -9.67 -29.79
CA GLY A 27 22.37 -10.68 -29.44
C GLY A 27 22.43 -11.12 -27.96
N GLY A 28 23.62 -11.33 -27.42
CA GLY A 28 23.81 -11.72 -26.02
C GLY A 28 23.42 -10.63 -25.02
N LYS A 29 23.75 -9.36 -25.31
CA LYS A 29 23.47 -8.22 -24.42
C LYS A 29 21.98 -7.83 -24.42
N ARG A 30 21.32 -7.86 -25.58
CA ARG A 30 19.86 -7.69 -25.67
C ARG A 30 19.12 -8.84 -24.99
N GLY A 31 19.64 -10.06 -25.09
CA GLY A 31 19.12 -11.26 -24.41
C GLY A 31 19.06 -11.10 -22.88
N THR A 32 20.14 -10.62 -22.25
CA THR A 32 20.17 -10.40 -20.79
C THR A 32 19.14 -9.36 -20.33
N GLY A 33 19.02 -8.25 -21.06
CA GLY A 33 18.02 -7.21 -20.75
C GLY A 33 16.58 -7.69 -20.93
N MET A 34 16.32 -8.57 -21.90
CA MET A 34 15.01 -9.16 -22.12
C MET A 34 14.66 -10.18 -21.03
N MET A 35 15.58 -11.08 -20.69
CA MET A 35 15.40 -12.07 -19.61
C MET A 35 15.07 -11.42 -18.27
N LEU A 36 15.74 -10.30 -17.95
CA LEU A 36 15.44 -9.53 -16.75
C LEU A 36 14.00 -9.00 -16.70
N GLN A 37 13.49 -8.48 -17.83
CA GLN A 37 12.11 -7.98 -17.88
C GLN A 37 11.08 -9.11 -17.84
N ILE A 38 11.41 -10.27 -18.42
CA ILE A 38 10.56 -11.47 -18.29
C ILE A 38 10.48 -11.86 -16.82
N LEU A 39 11.61 -12.03 -16.14
CA LEU A 39 11.67 -12.37 -14.72
C LEU A 39 10.87 -11.36 -13.87
N ARG A 40 11.10 -10.06 -14.09
CA ARG A 40 10.38 -9.00 -13.40
C ARG A 40 8.86 -9.09 -13.59
N ARG A 41 8.40 -9.34 -14.82
CA ARG A 41 6.97 -9.52 -15.11
C ARG A 41 6.39 -10.77 -14.48
N THR A 42 7.13 -11.87 -14.50
CA THR A 42 6.73 -13.11 -13.80
C THR A 42 6.52 -12.83 -12.33
N VAL A 43 7.46 -12.14 -11.66
CA VAL A 43 7.31 -11.76 -10.24
C VAL A 43 6.07 -10.90 -10.02
N GLN A 44 5.83 -9.88 -10.84
CA GLN A 44 4.64 -9.02 -10.69
C GLN A 44 3.32 -9.80 -10.84
N VAL A 45 3.23 -10.69 -11.83
CA VAL A 45 2.05 -11.53 -12.05
C VAL A 45 1.87 -12.51 -10.88
N SER A 46 2.94 -13.13 -10.41
CA SER A 46 2.91 -14.00 -9.23
C SER A 46 2.45 -13.26 -7.97
N VAL A 47 2.86 -12.01 -7.77
CA VAL A 47 2.40 -11.20 -6.63
C VAL A 47 0.91 -10.88 -6.72
N VAL A 48 0.39 -10.52 -7.89
CA VAL A 48 -1.04 -10.27 -8.08
C VAL A 48 -1.86 -11.56 -7.91
N ALA A 49 -1.37 -12.68 -8.45
CA ALA A 49 -2.00 -13.98 -8.25
C ALA A 49 -2.02 -14.37 -6.77
N TRP A 50 -0.91 -14.16 -6.06
CA TRP A 50 -0.79 -14.41 -4.63
C TRP A 50 -1.74 -13.54 -3.81
N LEU A 51 -1.86 -12.26 -4.14
CA LEU A 51 -2.84 -11.36 -3.51
C LEU A 51 -4.27 -11.90 -3.59
N ALA A 52 -4.67 -12.39 -4.76
CA ALA A 52 -5.98 -13.00 -4.95
C ALA A 52 -6.09 -14.32 -4.17
N ALA A 53 -5.05 -15.16 -4.22
CA ALA A 53 -5.02 -16.42 -3.48
C ALA A 53 -5.17 -16.21 -1.97
N VAL A 54 -4.43 -15.28 -1.36
CA VAL A 54 -4.54 -14.98 0.08
C VAL A 54 -5.92 -14.46 0.44
N ALA A 55 -6.53 -13.62 -0.39
CA ALA A 55 -7.88 -13.14 -0.13
C ALA A 55 -8.92 -14.27 -0.20
N TRP A 56 -8.78 -15.20 -1.16
CA TRP A 56 -9.61 -16.41 -1.22
C TRP A 56 -9.35 -17.38 -0.07
N LEU A 57 -8.09 -17.59 0.32
CA LEU A 57 -7.74 -18.40 1.49
C LEU A 57 -8.27 -17.77 2.78
N SER A 58 -8.30 -16.44 2.87
CA SER A 58 -8.89 -15.73 4.01
C SER A 58 -10.41 -15.92 4.06
N LEU A 59 -11.09 -15.90 2.91
CA LEU A 59 -12.52 -16.22 2.83
C LEU A 59 -12.80 -17.69 3.19
N TYR A 60 -11.98 -18.62 2.68
CA TYR A 60 -12.05 -20.03 3.03
C TYR A 60 -11.84 -20.23 4.54
N ALA A 61 -10.82 -19.61 5.13
CA ALA A 61 -10.57 -19.68 6.57
C ALA A 61 -11.76 -19.13 7.38
N HIS A 62 -12.42 -18.08 6.87
CA HIS A 62 -13.62 -17.54 7.49
C HIS A 62 -14.79 -18.53 7.46
N TYR A 63 -15.07 -19.16 6.31
CA TYR A 63 -16.13 -20.18 6.22
C TYR A 63 -15.79 -21.45 7.01
N ARG A 64 -14.52 -21.84 7.05
CA ARG A 64 -14.03 -22.96 7.87
C ARG A 64 -14.28 -22.68 9.35
N ALA A 65 -13.88 -21.49 9.82
CA ALA A 65 -14.09 -21.06 11.20
C ALA A 65 -15.58 -20.95 11.55
N ALA A 66 -16.44 -20.65 10.57
CA ALA A 66 -17.89 -20.63 10.72
C ALA A 66 -18.57 -22.01 10.63
N GLY A 67 -17.82 -23.11 10.38
CA GLY A 67 -18.38 -24.46 10.22
C GLY A 67 -19.19 -24.68 8.93
N VAL A 68 -19.20 -23.72 8.02
CA VAL A 68 -20.08 -23.73 6.83
C VAL A 68 -19.53 -24.63 5.71
N ILE A 69 -18.25 -24.97 5.77
CA ILE A 69 -17.59 -25.75 4.71
C ILE A 69 -18.02 -27.21 4.70
N ASP A 70 -18.36 -27.75 5.87
CA ASP A 70 -18.71 -29.16 6.05
C ASP A 70 -20.16 -29.46 5.64
N ASP A 71 -21.01 -28.43 5.56
CA ASP A 71 -22.40 -28.52 5.12
C ASP A 71 -22.60 -27.92 3.71
N PRO A 72 -22.85 -28.76 2.68
CA PRO A 72 -23.10 -28.31 1.31
C PRO A 72 -24.30 -27.38 1.14
N GLU A 73 -25.31 -27.47 2.01
CA GLU A 73 -26.53 -26.64 1.98
C GLU A 73 -26.26 -25.26 2.58
N MET A 74 -25.49 -25.18 3.67
CA MET A 74 -25.09 -23.89 4.24
C MET A 74 -24.11 -23.13 3.33
N LEU A 75 -23.25 -23.85 2.60
CA LEU A 75 -22.35 -23.23 1.62
C LEU A 75 -23.07 -22.77 0.34
N ALA A 76 -24.24 -23.36 0.03
CA ALA A 76 -24.97 -23.09 -1.18
C ALA A 76 -25.44 -21.62 -1.25
N GLY A 77 -25.13 -20.94 -2.36
CA GLY A 77 -25.53 -19.54 -2.56
C GLY A 77 -24.65 -18.52 -1.82
N LEU A 78 -23.67 -18.96 -1.02
CA LEU A 78 -22.68 -18.06 -0.44
C LEU A 78 -21.67 -17.58 -1.48
N ARG A 79 -21.15 -16.36 -1.26
CA ARG A 79 -20.18 -15.76 -2.16
C ARG A 79 -18.91 -16.60 -2.20
N GLY A 80 -18.44 -16.91 -3.40
CA GLY A 80 -17.24 -17.72 -3.56
C GLY A 80 -17.44 -19.22 -3.41
N GLU A 81 -18.68 -19.72 -3.30
CA GLU A 81 -19.00 -21.15 -3.19
C GLU A 81 -18.15 -22.03 -4.12
N ARG A 82 -18.15 -21.74 -5.44
CA ARG A 82 -17.38 -22.53 -6.42
C ARG A 82 -15.89 -22.60 -6.08
N ILE A 83 -15.32 -21.49 -5.63
CA ILE A 83 -13.89 -21.40 -5.32
C ILE A 83 -13.59 -22.10 -4.00
N VAL A 84 -14.44 -21.93 -2.99
CA VAL A 84 -14.32 -22.61 -1.69
C VAL A 84 -14.43 -24.13 -1.86
N ARG A 85 -15.41 -24.62 -2.63
CA ARG A 85 -15.53 -26.04 -3.00
C ARG A 85 -14.30 -26.57 -3.74
N THR A 86 -13.67 -25.75 -4.58
CA THR A 86 -12.44 -26.12 -5.29
C THR A 86 -11.23 -26.14 -4.36
N LEU A 87 -11.16 -25.23 -3.39
CA LEU A 87 -10.07 -25.16 -2.41
C LEU A 87 -10.15 -26.27 -1.35
N TYR A 88 -11.36 -26.69 -0.99
CA TYR A 88 -11.61 -27.71 0.04
C TYR A 88 -10.73 -28.98 -0.11
N PRO A 89 -10.76 -29.72 -1.23
CA PRO A 89 -9.98 -30.96 -1.35
C PRO A 89 -8.47 -30.72 -1.42
N VAL A 90 -8.02 -29.48 -1.66
CA VAL A 90 -6.60 -29.12 -1.71
C VAL A 90 -6.10 -28.77 -0.31
N VAL A 91 -6.84 -27.95 0.42
CA VAL A 91 -6.48 -27.47 1.75
C VAL A 91 -6.62 -28.59 2.78
N GLU A 92 -7.65 -29.44 2.68
CA GLU A 92 -7.89 -30.53 3.63
C GLU A 92 -6.95 -31.73 3.48
N LYS A 93 -6.21 -31.80 2.37
CA LYS A 93 -5.15 -32.81 2.16
C LYS A 93 -3.83 -32.46 2.88
N LEU A 94 -3.73 -31.25 3.44
CA LEU A 94 -2.56 -30.83 4.19
C LEU A 94 -2.58 -31.46 5.58
N ASP A 95 -1.39 -31.77 6.12
CA ASP A 95 -1.25 -32.39 7.45
C ASP A 95 -1.90 -31.53 8.57
N ASP A 96 -1.78 -30.21 8.46
CA ASP A 96 -2.44 -29.24 9.34
C ASP A 96 -2.97 -28.06 8.51
N PRO A 97 -4.23 -28.12 8.07
CA PRO A 97 -4.86 -27.07 7.28
C PRO A 97 -4.95 -25.72 8.02
N GLN A 98 -5.17 -25.75 9.33
CA GLN A 98 -5.32 -24.53 10.14
C GLN A 98 -3.99 -23.79 10.27
N ALA A 99 -2.90 -24.52 10.56
CA ALA A 99 -1.57 -23.95 10.57
C ALA A 99 -1.18 -23.38 9.20
N PHE A 100 -1.57 -24.04 8.10
CA PHE A 100 -1.33 -23.52 6.76
C PHE A 100 -2.06 -22.18 6.51
N LEU A 101 -3.33 -22.08 6.89
CA LEU A 101 -4.12 -20.85 6.75
C LEU A 101 -3.56 -19.73 7.63
N ASP A 102 -3.16 -20.05 8.85
CA ASP A 102 -2.56 -19.08 9.78
C ASP A 102 -1.17 -18.59 9.33
N ALA A 103 -0.43 -19.45 8.63
CA ALA A 103 0.85 -19.13 8.02
C ALA A 103 0.71 -18.29 6.75
N ASN A 104 -0.45 -18.28 6.10
CA ASN A 104 -0.70 -17.66 4.79
C ASN A 104 -1.96 -16.77 4.80
N LYS A 105 -1.87 -15.65 5.52
CA LYS A 105 -2.97 -14.68 5.66
C LYS A 105 -2.49 -13.22 5.62
N GLY A 106 -3.42 -12.31 5.37
CA GLY A 106 -3.18 -10.85 5.44
C GLY A 106 -3.18 -10.16 4.07
N THR A 107 -2.48 -9.04 3.98
CA THR A 107 -2.49 -8.13 2.83
C THR A 107 -1.07 -7.81 2.36
N LEU A 108 -0.89 -7.23 1.17
CA LEU A 108 0.45 -6.78 0.74
C LEU A 108 1.07 -5.70 1.63
N TRP A 109 0.25 -5.03 2.44
CA TRP A 109 0.68 -4.02 3.41
C TRP A 109 1.17 -4.67 4.72
N SER A 110 0.59 -5.83 5.08
CA SER A 110 1.01 -6.68 6.20
C SER A 110 0.49 -8.10 6.00
N MET A 111 1.39 -9.05 5.77
CA MET A 111 1.07 -10.46 5.49
C MET A 111 1.92 -11.42 6.31
N ARG A 112 1.41 -12.63 6.50
CA ARG A 112 2.18 -13.81 6.88
C ARG A 112 2.38 -14.68 5.65
N PHE A 113 3.61 -15.08 5.41
CA PHE A 113 4.02 -15.92 4.29
C PHE A 113 4.83 -17.10 4.84
N PHE A 114 4.28 -18.31 4.79
CA PHE A 114 4.93 -19.51 5.36
C PHE A 114 5.41 -19.30 6.82
N GLY A 115 4.61 -18.60 7.64
CA GLY A 115 4.92 -18.30 9.04
C GLY A 115 5.84 -17.08 9.25
N LEU A 116 6.46 -16.55 8.20
CA LEU A 116 7.21 -15.29 8.26
C LEU A 116 6.25 -14.11 8.19
N SER A 117 6.27 -13.25 9.20
CA SER A 117 5.50 -12.00 9.19
C SER A 117 6.28 -10.95 8.40
N LEU A 118 5.65 -10.35 7.39
CA LEU A 118 6.22 -9.31 6.53
C LEU A 118 5.30 -8.08 6.57
N THR A 119 5.85 -6.93 6.92
CA THR A 119 5.09 -5.67 6.97
C THR A 119 5.80 -4.60 6.16
N ASP A 120 5.03 -3.78 5.42
CA ASP A 120 5.57 -2.65 4.69
C ASP A 120 6.24 -1.66 5.67
N PRO A 121 7.50 -1.21 5.42
CA PRO A 121 8.17 -0.24 6.27
C PRO A 121 7.37 1.06 6.47
N LEU A 122 6.55 1.48 5.49
CA LEU A 122 5.67 2.64 5.61
C LEU A 122 4.52 2.36 6.57
N ALA A 123 3.91 1.18 6.50
CA ALA A 123 2.86 0.76 7.44
C ALA A 123 3.39 0.76 8.87
N ALA A 124 4.60 0.25 9.07
CA ALA A 124 5.21 0.21 10.39
C ALA A 124 5.61 1.58 10.90
N ALA A 125 6.21 2.43 10.06
CA ALA A 125 6.55 3.80 10.42
C ALA A 125 5.31 4.61 10.80
N GLU A 126 4.21 4.43 10.05
CA GLU A 126 2.93 5.06 10.35
C GLU A 126 2.31 4.52 11.64
N ALA A 127 2.31 3.20 11.86
CA ALA A 127 1.77 2.62 13.08
C ALA A 127 2.53 3.11 14.32
N ILE A 128 3.86 3.19 14.27
CA ILE A 128 4.69 3.74 15.35
C ILE A 128 4.38 5.22 15.56
N ALA A 129 4.20 5.99 14.49
CA ALA A 129 3.81 7.39 14.59
C ALA A 129 2.43 7.54 15.25
N ALA A 130 1.43 6.76 14.83
CA ALA A 130 0.06 6.84 15.34
C ALA A 130 -0.07 6.37 16.80
N THR A 131 0.65 5.33 17.22
CA THR A 131 0.54 4.79 18.59
C THR A 131 1.52 5.41 19.58
N HIS A 132 2.51 6.16 19.08
CA HIS A 132 3.66 6.64 19.85
C HIS A 132 4.44 5.52 20.57
N LYS A 133 4.25 4.25 20.17
CA LYS A 133 4.84 3.07 20.80
C LYS A 133 5.52 2.17 19.77
N VAL A 134 6.67 1.62 20.15
CA VAL A 134 7.41 0.68 19.32
C VAL A 134 7.05 -0.74 19.72
N HIS A 135 6.36 -1.46 18.83
CA HIS A 135 6.03 -2.86 19.03
C HIS A 135 7.15 -3.75 18.45
N TRP A 136 7.80 -4.55 19.29
CA TRP A 136 8.87 -5.45 18.84
C TRP A 136 8.49 -6.40 17.70
N PRO A 137 7.32 -7.06 17.72
CA PRO A 137 6.91 -7.94 16.61
C PRO A 137 6.84 -7.22 15.25
N LEU A 138 6.46 -5.93 15.26
CA LEU A 138 6.38 -5.09 14.06
C LEU A 138 7.77 -4.75 13.51
N LEU A 139 8.78 -4.60 14.37
CA LEU A 139 10.16 -4.38 13.91
C LEU A 139 10.74 -5.63 13.25
N ILE A 140 10.43 -6.80 13.79
CA ILE A 140 10.87 -8.09 13.23
C ILE A 140 10.26 -8.28 11.83
N SER A 141 8.97 -7.94 11.65
CA SER A 141 8.30 -8.13 10.37
C SER A 141 8.79 -7.20 9.25
N VAL A 142 9.39 -6.07 9.61
CA VAL A 142 9.94 -5.07 8.67
C VAL A 142 11.40 -5.35 8.30
N LEU A 143 12.08 -6.22 9.05
CA LEU A 143 13.51 -6.49 8.88
C LEU A 143 13.86 -6.98 7.47
N ILE A 144 13.08 -7.93 6.93
CA ILE A 144 13.32 -8.47 5.59
C ILE A 144 13.08 -7.39 4.51
N PRO A 145 11.94 -6.67 4.47
CA PRO A 145 11.73 -5.58 3.53
C PRO A 145 12.79 -4.47 3.60
N VAL A 146 13.18 -4.06 4.81
CA VAL A 146 14.24 -3.05 5.00
C VAL A 146 15.58 -3.59 4.54
N GLY A 147 15.96 -4.82 4.89
CA GLY A 147 17.20 -5.45 4.46
C GLY A 147 17.33 -5.49 2.93
N LEU A 148 16.27 -5.94 2.24
CA LEU A 148 16.21 -5.93 0.78
C LEU A 148 16.29 -4.50 0.21
N THR A 149 15.64 -3.52 0.84
CA THR A 149 15.69 -2.13 0.42
C THR A 149 17.08 -1.51 0.61
N LEU A 150 17.78 -1.87 1.69
CA LEU A 150 19.15 -1.42 1.94
C LEU A 150 20.13 -1.97 0.91
N VAL A 151 19.89 -3.18 0.38
CA VAL A 151 20.76 -3.83 -0.62
C VAL A 151 20.42 -3.38 -2.06
N PHE A 152 19.13 -3.38 -2.41
CA PHE A 152 18.65 -3.19 -3.77
C PHE A 152 17.95 -1.85 -4.01
N GLY A 153 17.79 -1.00 -2.99
CA GLY A 153 17.09 0.27 -3.12
C GLY A 153 15.58 0.13 -3.17
N ARG A 154 14.95 0.98 -3.97
CA ARG A 154 13.50 1.00 -4.22
C ARG A 154 13.01 -0.15 -5.10
N VAL A 155 13.62 -1.34 -4.99
CA VAL A 155 13.31 -2.52 -5.81
C VAL A 155 11.87 -2.99 -5.63
N PHE A 156 11.32 -2.87 -4.41
CA PHE A 156 9.92 -3.18 -4.11
C PHE A 156 8.95 -2.42 -5.02
N CYS A 157 9.26 -1.15 -5.34
CA CYS A 157 8.41 -0.34 -6.19
C CYS A 157 8.24 -0.92 -7.59
N SER A 158 9.29 -1.51 -8.19
CA SER A 158 9.24 -1.97 -9.59
C SER A 158 9.02 -3.48 -9.75
N TRP A 159 9.27 -4.29 -8.72
CA TRP A 159 9.16 -5.75 -8.77
C TRP A 159 7.94 -6.31 -8.05
N ILE A 160 7.57 -5.73 -6.90
CA ILE A 160 6.55 -6.32 -6.01
C ILE A 160 5.27 -5.48 -5.98
N CYS A 161 5.37 -4.15 -6.05
CA CYS A 161 4.21 -3.28 -5.92
C CYS A 161 3.17 -3.48 -7.06
N PRO A 162 1.93 -3.91 -6.78
CA PRO A 162 0.87 -4.06 -7.78
C PRO A 162 0.47 -2.72 -8.40
N GLY A 163 0.62 -1.62 -7.65
CA GLY A 163 0.38 -0.27 -8.15
C GLY A 163 1.31 0.06 -9.33
N TYR A 164 2.53 -0.45 -9.36
CA TYR A 164 3.42 -0.24 -10.49
C TYR A 164 2.87 -0.87 -11.77
N LEU A 165 2.39 -2.11 -11.70
CA LEU A 165 1.83 -2.80 -12.86
C LEU A 165 0.63 -2.02 -13.41
N LEU A 166 -0.24 -1.55 -12.50
CA LEU A 166 -1.37 -0.69 -12.84
C LEU A 166 -0.91 0.59 -13.58
N PHE A 167 0.11 1.28 -13.08
CA PHE A 167 0.61 2.51 -13.69
C PHE A 167 1.46 2.28 -14.96
N GLU A 168 1.99 1.07 -15.17
CA GLU A 168 2.57 0.67 -16.46
C GLU A 168 1.46 0.51 -17.53
N LEU A 169 0.31 -0.05 -17.13
CA LEU A 169 -0.87 -0.20 -17.99
C LEU A 169 -1.47 1.16 -18.35
N THR A 170 -1.60 2.10 -17.41
CA THR A 170 -2.06 3.47 -17.71
C THR A 170 -1.13 4.16 -18.70
N GLY A 171 0.18 3.93 -18.60
CA GLY A 171 1.17 4.42 -19.57
C GLY A 171 0.96 3.89 -20.99
N LYS A 172 0.57 2.61 -21.15
CA LYS A 172 0.22 2.03 -22.45
C LYS A 172 -1.11 2.59 -22.96
N LEU A 173 -2.11 2.68 -22.10
CA LEU A 173 -3.42 3.26 -22.43
C LEU A 173 -3.28 4.72 -22.90
N ARG A 174 -2.40 5.49 -22.29
CA ARG A 174 -2.07 6.85 -22.71
C ARG A 174 -1.50 6.92 -24.13
N LYS A 175 -0.74 5.91 -24.57
CA LYS A 175 -0.27 5.82 -25.97
C LYS A 175 -1.43 5.53 -26.92
N LEU A 176 -2.39 4.69 -26.49
CA LEU A 176 -3.60 4.41 -27.26
C LEU A 176 -4.48 5.67 -27.39
N LEU A 177 -4.61 6.47 -26.32
CA LEU A 177 -5.32 7.75 -26.38
C LEU A 177 -4.70 8.73 -27.38
N ARG A 178 -3.36 8.77 -27.46
CA ARG A 178 -2.66 9.57 -28.47
C ARG A 178 -2.90 9.09 -29.89
N LEU A 179 -3.05 7.78 -30.08
CA LEU A 179 -3.42 7.22 -31.37
C LEU A 179 -4.86 7.59 -31.75
N ALA A 180 -5.73 7.78 -30.76
CA ALA A 180 -7.09 8.29 -30.91
C ALA A 180 -7.18 9.84 -30.90
N GLU A 181 -6.08 10.54 -31.19
CA GLU A 181 -5.98 12.01 -31.26
C GLU A 181 -6.32 12.78 -29.97
N ILE A 182 -6.44 12.09 -28.83
CA ILE A 182 -6.61 12.72 -27.52
C ILE A 182 -5.21 12.99 -26.96
N GLU A 183 -4.75 14.24 -27.04
CA GLU A 183 -3.45 14.65 -26.49
C GLU A 183 -3.51 14.89 -24.97
N PRO A 184 -2.97 13.98 -24.14
CA PRO A 184 -3.05 14.12 -22.70
C PRO A 184 -1.93 15.06 -22.22
N ALA A 185 -2.25 15.94 -21.27
CA ALA A 185 -1.33 16.99 -20.82
C ALA A 185 -0.05 16.42 -20.20
N GLU A 186 1.11 17.06 -20.41
CA GLU A 186 2.37 16.68 -19.77
C GLU A 186 2.84 17.76 -18.80
N VAL A 187 2.40 17.65 -17.54
CA VAL A 187 2.87 18.52 -16.47
C VAL A 187 4.07 17.87 -15.76
N ARG A 188 5.18 18.61 -15.67
CA ARG A 188 6.36 18.21 -14.88
C ARG A 188 6.20 18.72 -13.46
N PHE A 189 6.39 17.82 -12.50
CA PHE A 189 6.38 18.11 -11.08
C PHE A 189 7.74 17.76 -10.48
N SER A 190 8.02 18.30 -9.30
CA SER A 190 9.26 17.99 -8.57
C SER A 190 9.12 16.67 -7.81
N HIS A 191 10.19 15.86 -7.77
CA HIS A 191 10.26 14.67 -6.92
C HIS A 191 10.30 15.00 -5.41
N ARG A 192 10.46 16.28 -5.03
CA ARG A 192 10.48 16.69 -3.62
C ARG A 192 9.14 16.54 -2.92
N THR A 193 8.04 16.60 -3.67
CA THR A 193 6.68 16.60 -3.11
C THR A 193 6.37 15.32 -2.32
N LYS A 194 6.82 14.14 -2.74
CA LYS A 194 6.54 12.88 -2.02
C LYS A 194 7.22 12.81 -0.65
N TYR A 195 8.36 13.49 -0.47
CA TYR A 195 9.03 13.57 0.83
C TYR A 195 8.27 14.51 1.77
N LEU A 196 7.65 15.58 1.22
CA LEU A 196 6.72 16.41 1.97
C LEU A 196 5.46 15.63 2.37
N VAL A 197 4.88 14.85 1.44
CA VAL A 197 3.71 13.99 1.72
C VAL A 197 4.03 12.96 2.81
N LEU A 198 5.21 12.34 2.77
CA LEU A 198 5.67 11.42 3.80
C LEU A 198 5.77 12.12 5.18
N LEU A 199 6.44 13.28 5.23
CA LEU A 199 6.63 14.02 6.47
C LEU A 199 5.29 14.48 7.07
N VAL A 200 4.44 15.12 6.26
CA VAL A 200 3.14 15.62 6.69
C VAL A 200 2.24 14.46 7.10
N GLY A 201 2.22 13.37 6.32
CA GLY A 201 1.37 12.22 6.62
C GLY A 201 1.76 11.52 7.93
N LEU A 202 3.05 11.34 8.20
CA LEU A 202 3.51 10.81 9.50
C LEU A 202 3.18 11.76 10.66
N ALA A 203 3.32 13.07 10.47
CA ALA A 203 2.95 14.07 11.48
C ALA A 203 1.44 14.04 11.76
N THR A 204 0.60 13.97 10.73
CA THR A 204 -0.86 13.84 10.90
C THR A 204 -1.24 12.52 11.55
N ALA A 205 -0.57 11.41 11.19
CA ALA A 205 -0.82 10.11 11.81
C ALA A 205 -0.55 10.16 13.32
N ALA A 206 0.54 10.83 13.73
CA ALA A 206 0.87 11.05 15.14
C ALA A 206 -0.15 11.95 15.86
N VAL A 207 -0.55 13.07 15.25
CA VAL A 207 -1.52 14.02 15.86
C VAL A 207 -2.90 13.39 16.03
N PHE A 208 -3.39 12.67 15.02
CA PHE A 208 -4.74 12.08 15.03
C PHE A 208 -4.78 10.64 15.54
N SER A 209 -3.62 10.06 15.90
CA SER A 209 -3.49 8.65 16.31
C SER A 209 -4.15 7.65 15.35
N ALA A 210 -4.10 7.95 14.04
CA ALA A 210 -4.80 7.20 13.00
C ALA A 210 -3.89 6.90 11.79
N PRO A 211 -3.92 5.67 11.24
CA PRO A 211 -3.13 5.33 10.04
C PRO A 211 -3.84 5.81 8.75
N LEU A 212 -3.40 6.94 8.20
CA LEU A 212 -4.02 7.62 7.06
C LEU A 212 -3.47 7.18 5.70
N PHE A 213 -2.21 6.74 5.60
CA PHE A 213 -1.61 6.31 4.34
C PHE A 213 -2.30 5.08 3.76
N ALA A 214 -2.87 4.21 4.61
CA ALA A 214 -3.66 3.06 4.16
C ALA A 214 -4.84 3.45 3.25
N LEU A 215 -5.35 4.69 3.34
CA LEU A 215 -6.46 5.21 2.55
C LEU A 215 -6.04 5.65 1.13
N ILE A 216 -4.79 6.08 0.97
CA ILE A 216 -4.32 6.69 -0.28
C ILE A 216 -3.23 5.87 -0.98
N TYR A 217 -2.57 4.96 -0.27
CA TYR A 217 -1.43 4.22 -0.80
C TYR A 217 -1.89 3.03 -1.68
N PRO A 218 -1.56 3.01 -2.98
CA PRO A 218 -2.15 2.07 -3.93
C PRO A 218 -2.05 0.58 -3.57
N PRO A 219 -0.93 0.00 -3.11
CA PRO A 219 -0.92 -1.42 -2.80
C PRO A 219 -1.76 -1.76 -1.56
N ALA A 220 -1.93 -0.83 -0.60
CA ALA A 220 -2.87 -1.00 0.50
C ALA A 220 -4.32 -0.93 -0.01
N VAL A 221 -4.63 0.10 -0.80
CA VAL A 221 -5.96 0.29 -1.41
C VAL A 221 -6.36 -0.88 -2.30
N ILE A 222 -5.48 -1.34 -3.20
CA ILE A 222 -5.71 -2.47 -4.10
C ILE A 222 -5.94 -3.75 -3.29
N SER A 223 -5.10 -4.01 -2.29
CA SER A 223 -5.24 -5.23 -1.48
C SER A 223 -6.55 -5.21 -0.67
N ARG A 224 -6.90 -4.09 -0.03
CA ARG A 224 -8.16 -3.95 0.72
C ARG A 224 -9.39 -4.00 -0.18
N ALA A 225 -9.35 -3.35 -1.34
CA ALA A 225 -10.44 -3.39 -2.30
C ALA A 225 -10.67 -4.81 -2.84
N LEU A 226 -9.60 -5.58 -3.06
CA LEU A 226 -9.69 -6.97 -3.47
C LEU A 226 -10.33 -7.84 -2.38
N HIS A 227 -9.93 -7.67 -1.11
CA HIS A 227 -10.56 -8.37 0.01
C HIS A 227 -12.03 -7.98 0.14
N ALA A 228 -12.35 -6.69 0.12
CA ALA A 228 -13.73 -6.21 0.20
C ALA A 228 -14.60 -6.77 -0.93
N TRP A 229 -14.05 -6.85 -2.16
CA TRP A 229 -14.73 -7.44 -3.30
C TRP A 229 -14.94 -8.95 -3.13
N ILE A 230 -13.98 -9.69 -2.58
CA ILE A 230 -14.10 -11.14 -2.37
C ILE A 230 -15.12 -11.44 -1.26
N PHE A 231 -15.07 -10.70 -0.15
CA PHE A 231 -15.96 -10.85 1.00
C PHE A 231 -17.37 -10.27 0.76
N GLY A 232 -17.58 -9.54 -0.34
CA GLY A 232 -18.88 -8.99 -0.70
C GLY A 232 -19.33 -7.79 0.14
N THR A 233 -18.43 -7.21 0.92
CA THR A 233 -18.67 -5.94 1.61
C THR A 233 -18.72 -4.77 0.61
N ALA A 234 -19.44 -3.70 0.96
CA ALA A 234 -19.53 -2.52 0.10
C ALA A 234 -18.13 -1.96 -0.25
N LEU A 235 -17.87 -1.81 -1.54
CA LEU A 235 -16.68 -1.15 -2.07
C LEU A 235 -16.78 0.35 -1.75
N THR A 236 -16.16 0.78 -0.65
CA THR A 236 -16.16 2.17 -0.18
C THR A 236 -15.16 3.06 -0.92
N GLY A 237 -15.10 4.35 -0.55
CA GLY A 237 -14.39 5.45 -1.23
C GLY A 237 -12.91 5.24 -1.61
N MET A 238 -12.27 4.15 -1.22
CA MET A 238 -10.91 3.78 -1.64
C MET A 238 -10.80 3.56 -3.16
N LEU A 239 -11.82 3.00 -3.82
CA LEU A 239 -11.82 2.86 -5.28
C LEU A 239 -11.99 4.20 -6.00
N VAL A 240 -12.71 5.15 -5.40
CA VAL A 240 -12.81 6.52 -5.90
C VAL A 240 -11.42 7.16 -5.89
N ILE A 241 -10.68 7.01 -4.78
CA ILE A 241 -9.29 7.50 -4.68
C ILE A 241 -8.41 6.87 -5.75
N LEU A 242 -8.46 5.54 -5.91
CA LEU A 242 -7.69 4.85 -6.94
C LEU A 242 -8.07 5.32 -8.36
N GLY A 243 -9.37 5.51 -8.63
CA GLY A 243 -9.88 6.04 -9.89
C GLY A 243 -9.39 7.46 -10.17
N VAL A 244 -9.37 8.33 -9.15
CA VAL A 244 -8.81 9.69 -9.26
C VAL A 244 -7.31 9.64 -9.58
N ILE A 245 -6.55 8.78 -8.90
CA ILE A 245 -5.11 8.61 -9.17
C ILE A 245 -4.90 8.17 -10.63
N ILE A 246 -5.64 7.14 -11.09
CA ILE A 246 -5.59 6.65 -12.48
C ILE A 246 -5.93 7.77 -13.46
N ALA A 247 -6.99 8.55 -13.20
CA ALA A 247 -7.39 9.66 -14.06
C ALA A 247 -6.31 10.74 -14.15
N VAL A 248 -5.67 11.11 -13.04
CA VAL A 248 -4.56 12.07 -13.02
C VAL A 248 -3.37 11.51 -13.82
N GLU A 249 -3.04 10.24 -13.67
CA GLU A 249 -1.96 9.62 -14.46
C GLU A 249 -2.26 9.62 -15.97
N LEU A 250 -3.50 9.30 -16.33
CA LEU A 250 -3.94 9.18 -17.71
C LEU A 250 -3.95 10.54 -18.41
N PHE A 251 -4.50 11.58 -17.75
CA PHE A 251 -4.75 12.88 -18.37
C PHE A 251 -3.72 13.98 -18.05
N VAL A 252 -2.98 13.90 -16.93
CA VAL A 252 -2.16 15.03 -16.42
C VAL A 252 -0.66 14.79 -16.47
N SER A 253 -0.18 13.62 -16.03
CA SER A 253 1.25 13.30 -16.07
C SER A 253 1.48 11.81 -15.88
N PRO A 254 2.26 11.13 -16.75
CA PRO A 254 2.51 9.70 -16.62
C PRO A 254 3.31 9.41 -15.35
N ARG A 255 2.88 8.39 -14.59
CA ARG A 255 3.50 7.97 -13.33
C ARG A 255 3.58 9.08 -12.28
N TRP A 256 2.63 10.01 -12.31
CA TRP A 256 2.54 11.11 -11.36
C TRP A 256 2.57 10.61 -9.92
N TRP A 257 1.84 9.53 -9.60
CA TRP A 257 1.76 9.03 -8.25
C TRP A 257 3.13 8.59 -7.74
N CYS A 258 3.77 7.67 -8.47
CA CYS A 258 5.06 7.09 -8.09
C CYS A 258 6.20 8.13 -8.03
N ARG A 259 6.20 9.11 -8.96
CA ARG A 259 7.25 10.13 -9.05
C ARG A 259 7.08 11.29 -8.06
N VAL A 260 5.84 11.64 -7.71
CA VAL A 260 5.53 12.95 -7.09
C VAL A 260 4.85 12.83 -5.73
N VAL A 261 4.00 11.82 -5.51
CA VAL A 261 3.13 11.78 -4.31
C VAL A 261 3.42 10.61 -3.39
N CYS A 262 3.79 9.46 -3.95
CA CYS A 262 3.87 8.18 -3.25
C CYS A 262 4.76 8.23 -1.98
N PRO A 263 4.18 8.17 -0.77
CA PRO A 263 4.95 8.23 0.48
C PRO A 263 5.84 7.00 0.65
N GLY A 264 5.40 5.83 0.18
CA GLY A 264 6.23 4.62 0.19
C GLY A 264 7.45 4.80 -0.70
N GLY A 265 7.26 5.34 -1.91
CA GLY A 265 8.37 5.66 -2.80
C GLY A 265 9.37 6.67 -2.23
N ALA A 266 8.93 7.58 -1.36
CA ALA A 266 9.83 8.45 -0.60
C ALA A 266 10.59 7.64 0.47
N LEU A 267 9.89 6.88 1.30
CA LEU A 267 10.50 6.11 2.39
C LEU A 267 11.49 5.06 1.88
N TYR A 268 11.12 4.24 0.91
CA TYR A 268 12.02 3.25 0.30
C TYR A 268 13.25 3.92 -0.36
N GLY A 269 13.08 5.16 -0.87
CA GLY A 269 14.19 5.95 -1.42
C GLY A 269 15.16 6.42 -0.34
N LEU A 270 14.63 6.88 0.79
CA LEU A 270 15.42 7.28 1.96
C LEU A 270 16.13 6.10 2.61
N LEU A 271 15.46 4.96 2.74
CA LEU A 271 16.07 3.73 3.26
C LEU A 271 17.17 3.23 2.32
N GLY A 272 16.88 3.15 1.03
CA GLY A 272 17.75 2.61 0.00
C GLY A 272 18.79 3.58 -0.59
N TRP A 273 19.01 4.74 0.02
CA TRP A 273 19.88 5.79 -0.53
C TRP A 273 21.34 5.33 -0.72
N ALA A 274 21.80 4.44 0.15
CA ALA A 274 23.16 3.93 0.19
C ALA A 274 23.32 2.54 -0.48
N ARG A 275 22.32 2.10 -1.24
CA ARG A 275 22.26 0.73 -1.79
C ARG A 275 23.51 0.32 -2.57
N PRO A 276 24.09 -0.86 -2.31
CA PRO A 276 25.22 -1.38 -3.08
C PRO A 276 24.83 -1.73 -4.52
N VAL A 277 23.68 -2.39 -4.72
CA VAL A 277 23.21 -2.80 -6.04
C VAL A 277 22.57 -1.61 -6.76
N ARG A 278 23.20 -1.17 -7.84
CA ARG A 278 22.73 0.00 -8.61
C ARG A 278 23.12 -0.11 -10.08
N ILE A 279 22.40 0.63 -10.90
CA ILE A 279 22.74 0.81 -12.32
C ILE A 279 23.89 1.81 -12.43
N ARG A 280 24.87 1.52 -13.28
CA ARG A 280 25.95 2.45 -13.65
C ARG A 280 26.07 2.55 -15.16
N LEU A 281 26.55 3.72 -15.59
CA LEU A 281 26.97 3.96 -16.96
C LEU A 281 28.46 3.67 -17.11
N ARG A 282 28.83 2.89 -18.12
CA ARG A 282 30.21 2.79 -18.60
C ARG A 282 30.43 3.86 -19.68
N LYS A 283 31.01 5.00 -19.30
CA LYS A 283 31.18 6.16 -20.18
C LYS A 283 31.84 5.82 -21.51
N GLY A 284 32.91 5.02 -21.49
CA GLY A 284 33.63 4.63 -22.71
C GLY A 284 32.87 3.75 -23.70
N GLN A 285 31.67 3.26 -23.34
CA GLN A 285 30.79 2.50 -24.23
C GLN A 285 29.52 3.26 -24.61
N CYS A 286 29.26 4.44 -24.02
CA CYS A 286 28.03 5.18 -24.30
C CYS A 286 28.21 6.08 -25.52
N THR A 287 27.39 5.88 -26.55
CA THR A 287 27.39 6.74 -27.75
C THR A 287 26.64 8.06 -27.58
N GLY A 288 25.95 8.24 -26.45
CA GLY A 288 25.12 9.42 -26.21
C GLY A 288 23.80 9.44 -27.00
N CYS A 289 23.32 8.29 -27.49
CA CYS A 289 22.07 8.17 -28.27
C CYS A 289 20.78 8.56 -27.52
N ARG A 290 20.83 8.71 -26.19
CA ARG A 290 19.72 9.14 -25.30
C ARG A 290 18.46 8.26 -25.32
N ALA A 291 18.48 7.09 -25.96
CA ALA A 291 17.35 6.17 -26.03
C ALA A 291 16.85 5.70 -24.64
N CYS A 292 17.73 5.68 -23.63
CA CYS A 292 17.40 5.29 -22.26
C CYS A 292 16.59 6.34 -21.48
N ILE A 293 16.60 7.61 -21.89
CA ILE A 293 15.94 8.72 -21.18
C ILE A 293 14.40 8.61 -21.25
N PRO A 294 13.76 8.54 -22.44
CA PRO A 294 12.30 8.52 -22.52
C PRO A 294 11.66 7.23 -21.97
N VAL A 295 12.43 6.13 -21.88
CA VAL A 295 11.94 4.86 -21.30
C VAL A 295 12.09 4.80 -19.78
N CYS A 296 12.77 5.76 -19.15
CA CYS A 296 12.93 5.77 -17.71
C CYS A 296 11.62 6.13 -17.02
N GLU A 297 11.06 5.15 -16.32
CA GLU A 297 9.75 5.25 -15.70
C GLU A 297 9.74 6.15 -14.45
N GLU A 298 10.89 6.42 -13.85
CA GLU A 298 11.03 7.40 -12.75
C GLU A 298 11.38 8.81 -13.25
N GLY A 299 11.52 9.03 -14.56
CA GLY A 299 11.75 10.36 -15.14
C GLY A 299 13.13 10.96 -14.84
N ILE A 300 14.08 10.15 -14.37
CA ILE A 300 15.49 10.54 -14.21
C ILE A 300 16.25 10.34 -15.52
N ASN A 301 17.40 11.00 -15.68
CA ASN A 301 18.29 10.77 -16.81
C ASN A 301 19.29 9.65 -16.48
N PRO A 302 19.22 8.44 -17.07
CA PRO A 302 20.12 7.34 -16.72
C PRO A 302 21.59 7.60 -17.07
N ILE A 303 21.89 8.57 -17.93
CA ILE A 303 23.26 8.93 -18.31
C ILE A 303 23.93 9.70 -17.16
N THR A 304 23.25 10.69 -16.60
CA THR A 304 23.81 11.59 -15.56
C THR A 304 23.38 11.20 -14.15
N GLN A 305 22.20 10.60 -13.99
CA GLN A 305 21.54 10.34 -12.70
C GLN A 305 21.33 8.84 -12.42
N SER A 306 22.15 7.95 -13.01
CA SER A 306 22.04 6.49 -12.79
C SER A 306 22.09 6.06 -11.32
N ALA A 307 22.78 6.84 -10.46
CA ALA A 307 22.89 6.60 -9.03
C ALA A 307 21.83 7.30 -8.18
N SER A 308 20.81 7.92 -8.78
CA SER A 308 19.77 8.65 -8.05
C SER A 308 18.99 7.73 -7.09
N ILE A 309 18.68 8.24 -5.89
CA ILE A 309 17.82 7.56 -4.92
C ILE A 309 16.43 7.24 -5.50
N GLU A 310 16.03 8.02 -6.52
CA GLU A 310 14.78 7.87 -7.24
C GLU A 310 14.74 6.60 -8.09
N CYS A 311 15.89 6.09 -8.55
CA CYS A 311 15.91 4.86 -9.34
C CYS A 311 15.41 3.65 -8.52
N ASP A 312 14.50 2.91 -9.14
CA ASP A 312 13.78 1.74 -8.62
C ASP A 312 14.40 0.40 -9.05
N ASN A 313 15.56 0.43 -9.71
CA ASN A 313 16.24 -0.75 -10.25
C ASN A 313 15.30 -1.66 -11.09
N CYS A 314 14.43 -1.06 -11.92
CA CYS A 314 13.59 -1.81 -12.85
C CYS A 314 14.34 -2.38 -14.07
N GLY A 315 15.50 -1.81 -14.42
CA GLY A 315 16.36 -2.26 -15.52
C GLY A 315 15.84 -1.98 -16.94
N VAL A 316 14.74 -1.24 -17.11
CA VAL A 316 14.15 -0.93 -18.43
C VAL A 316 15.15 -0.18 -19.33
N CYS A 317 15.95 0.71 -18.73
CA CYS A 317 17.00 1.45 -19.43
C CYS A 317 18.16 0.56 -19.92
N ILE A 318 18.47 -0.53 -19.20
CA ILE A 318 19.49 -1.52 -19.61
C ILE A 318 19.01 -2.24 -20.86
N ARG A 319 17.76 -2.72 -20.86
CA ARG A 319 17.16 -3.39 -22.03
C ARG A 319 17.14 -2.49 -23.27
N GLN A 320 16.89 -1.20 -23.10
CA GLN A 320 16.83 -0.25 -24.22
C GLN A 320 18.22 0.17 -24.74
N CYS A 321 19.29 -0.07 -23.98
CA CYS A 321 20.64 0.37 -24.33
C CYS A 321 21.29 -0.60 -25.32
N GLY A 322 21.22 -0.27 -26.62
CA GLY A 322 21.89 -1.04 -27.67
C GLY A 322 23.41 -1.11 -27.51
N ASP A 323 24.03 -0.10 -26.90
CA ASP A 323 25.48 -0.07 -26.69
C ASP A 323 25.95 -1.00 -25.55
N GLY A 324 25.03 -1.50 -24.72
CA GLY A 324 25.37 -2.22 -23.47
C GLY A 324 26.13 -1.35 -22.45
N ALA A 325 26.01 -0.02 -22.55
CA ALA A 325 26.71 0.92 -21.67
C ALA A 325 26.10 1.01 -20.25
N LEU A 326 24.84 0.59 -20.08
CA LEU A 326 24.16 0.54 -18.78
C LEU A 326 24.16 -0.90 -18.25
N TYR A 327 24.55 -1.08 -16.99
CA TYR A 327 24.64 -2.40 -16.36
C TYR A 327 24.44 -2.32 -14.84
N TYR A 328 24.07 -3.43 -14.21
CA TYR A 328 24.07 -3.55 -12.75
C TYR A 328 25.47 -3.75 -12.22
N THR A 329 25.77 -3.08 -11.11
CA THR A 329 27.01 -3.28 -10.37
C THR A 329 26.74 -3.27 -8.87
N ILE A 330 27.62 -3.91 -8.13
CA ILE A 330 27.68 -3.88 -6.68
C ILE A 330 28.78 -2.89 -6.31
N SER A 331 28.41 -1.69 -5.88
CA SER A 331 29.37 -0.66 -5.45
C SER A 331 28.84 0.11 -4.25
N LEU A 332 29.65 0.27 -3.21
CA LEU A 332 29.27 1.07 -2.06
C LEU A 332 29.29 2.58 -2.43
N PRO A 333 28.43 3.41 -1.81
CA PRO A 333 28.50 4.85 -2.00
C PRO A 333 29.86 5.35 -1.53
N GLY A 334 30.63 5.98 -2.44
CA GLY A 334 31.93 6.57 -2.11
C GLY A 334 33.17 5.73 -2.47
N THR A 335 33.03 4.51 -2.96
CA THR A 335 34.18 3.82 -3.60
C THR A 335 34.40 4.44 -4.98
N ARG A 336 35.33 5.39 -5.06
CA ARG A 336 35.90 5.86 -6.33
C ARG A 336 36.53 4.65 -7.02
N SER A 337 35.86 4.12 -8.05
CA SER A 337 36.58 3.38 -9.09
C SER A 337 37.46 4.39 -9.81
N SER A 338 38.75 4.12 -9.86
CA SER A 338 39.82 5.01 -10.31
C SER A 338 39.88 5.21 -11.82
N SER A 339 38.74 5.30 -12.53
CA SER A 339 38.74 5.71 -13.93
C SER A 339 37.77 6.87 -14.19
N HIS A 340 38.39 8.00 -14.49
CA HIS A 340 37.83 9.26 -14.98
C HIS A 340 37.04 10.16 -14.03
N ARG A 341 37.69 11.28 -13.70
CA ARG A 341 37.15 12.52 -13.13
C ARG A 341 35.85 12.93 -13.85
N ASP A 342 34.78 13.10 -13.08
CA ASP A 342 33.71 14.04 -13.41
C ASP A 342 33.60 15.03 -12.25
N ASP A 343 33.56 16.30 -12.61
CA ASP A 343 32.96 17.38 -11.84
C ASP A 343 31.43 17.28 -12.01
N ASP A 344 30.72 16.97 -10.93
CA ASP A 344 29.29 17.24 -10.80
C ASP A 344 29.02 17.74 -9.37
N ASP A 345 28.84 19.05 -9.29
CA ASP A 345 28.50 19.80 -8.08
C ASP A 345 26.98 19.88 -7.98
N SER A 346 26.36 18.89 -7.35
CA SER A 346 24.97 18.98 -6.88
C SER A 346 24.68 17.92 -5.82
N GLY A 347 24.67 18.35 -4.55
CA GLY A 347 24.04 17.60 -3.46
C GLY A 347 24.98 16.99 -2.42
N ARG A 348 25.90 17.77 -1.86
CA ARG A 348 26.53 17.44 -0.58
C ARG A 348 25.72 18.04 0.57
N ILE A 349 24.78 17.27 1.12
CA ILE A 349 24.36 17.44 2.51
C ILE A 349 24.96 16.28 3.30
N LEU A 350 25.77 16.69 4.27
CA LEU A 350 26.67 15.93 5.10
C LEU A 350 25.98 14.83 5.92
N LEU A 351 26.43 13.59 5.77
CA LEU A 351 26.50 12.64 6.88
C LEU A 351 27.76 11.77 6.73
N ARG A 352 28.88 12.31 7.23
CA ARG A 352 30.17 11.62 7.35
C ARG A 352 30.09 10.55 8.45
N THR A 353 30.13 9.28 8.01
CA THR A 353 31.00 8.17 8.46
C THR A 353 31.43 8.11 9.93
N ARG A 354 31.20 7.03 10.69
CA ARG A 354 32.01 5.79 10.59
C ARG A 354 31.40 4.52 11.23
N ARG A 355 30.23 4.59 11.89
CA ARG A 355 29.66 3.45 12.66
C ARG A 355 28.87 2.40 11.84
N ARG A 356 28.85 2.48 10.51
CA ARG A 356 27.88 1.74 9.67
C ARG A 356 28.26 0.31 9.31
N LYS A 357 29.51 -0.11 9.53
CA LYS A 357 29.90 -1.52 9.32
C LYS A 357 29.35 -2.45 10.42
N ALA A 358 29.17 -1.93 11.64
CA ALA A 358 28.69 -2.72 12.77
C ALA A 358 27.19 -3.05 12.67
N VAL A 359 26.35 -2.13 12.18
CA VAL A 359 24.89 -2.32 12.17
C VAL A 359 24.44 -3.34 11.13
N GLY A 360 25.00 -3.31 9.91
CA GLY A 360 24.66 -4.26 8.85
C GLY A 360 25.13 -5.69 9.15
N VAL A 361 26.31 -5.83 9.75
CA VAL A 361 26.87 -7.14 10.16
C VAL A 361 26.18 -7.66 11.43
N ALA A 362 25.82 -6.80 12.38
CA ALA A 362 25.08 -7.21 13.57
C ALA A 362 23.65 -7.69 13.25
N LEU A 363 22.96 -7.06 12.28
CA LEU A 363 21.64 -7.52 11.82
C LEU A 363 21.73 -8.85 11.05
N LEU A 364 22.78 -9.05 10.26
CA LEU A 364 23.07 -10.34 9.60
C LEU A 364 23.48 -11.44 10.59
N ALA A 365 24.18 -11.09 11.67
CA ALA A 365 24.54 -12.03 12.74
C ALA A 365 23.35 -12.38 13.64
N MET A 366 22.42 -11.45 13.86
CA MET A 366 21.13 -11.74 14.53
C MET A 366 20.24 -12.65 13.70
N LEU A 367 20.29 -12.58 12.36
CA LEU A 367 19.62 -13.51 11.45
C LEU A 367 20.22 -14.93 11.49
N ALA A 368 21.48 -15.06 11.91
CA ALA A 368 22.17 -16.35 12.04
C ALA A 368 22.04 -16.96 13.45
N TYR A 369 21.35 -16.30 14.39
CA TYR A 369 21.11 -16.84 15.71
C TYR A 369 19.84 -17.72 15.67
N PRO A 370 19.95 -19.06 15.83
CA PRO A 370 18.77 -19.88 16.02
C PRO A 370 18.24 -19.57 17.43
N SER A 371 17.31 -18.61 17.52
CA SER A 371 16.46 -18.57 18.69
C SER A 371 15.62 -19.83 18.65
N ALA A 372 15.93 -20.79 19.53
CA ALA A 372 14.99 -21.81 19.94
C ALA A 372 13.78 -21.09 20.55
N ALA A 373 12.85 -20.68 19.69
CA ALA A 373 11.55 -20.23 20.12
C ALA A 373 10.87 -21.47 20.69
N ARG A 374 10.91 -21.61 22.02
CA ARG A 374 9.91 -22.42 22.71
C ARG A 374 8.58 -21.71 22.49
N ALA A 375 7.92 -22.09 21.40
CA ALA A 375 6.48 -21.97 21.31
C ALA A 375 5.93 -22.77 22.50
N HIS A 376 5.38 -22.08 23.49
CA HIS A 376 4.41 -22.74 24.35
C HIS A 376 3.17 -22.89 23.48
N HIS A 377 2.85 -24.13 23.17
CA HIS A 377 1.62 -24.52 22.49
C HIS A 377 0.44 -23.83 23.19
N ILE A 378 -0.38 -23.10 22.43
CA ILE A 378 -1.77 -22.90 22.86
C ILE A 378 -2.43 -24.25 22.61
N LEU A 379 -2.50 -25.03 23.69
CA LEU A 379 -3.27 -26.26 23.77
C LEU A 379 -4.68 -26.01 23.25
N GLY A 380 -5.16 -26.94 22.43
CA GLY A 380 -6.54 -27.00 21.98
C GLY A 380 -7.50 -26.87 23.15
N LEU A 381 -8.46 -25.97 23.02
CA LEU A 381 -9.62 -25.95 23.89
C LEU A 381 -10.64 -26.97 23.34
N PRO A 382 -11.23 -27.82 24.20
CA PRO A 382 -12.21 -28.80 23.78
C PRO A 382 -13.47 -28.10 23.27
N HIS A 383 -13.92 -28.51 22.09
CA HIS A 383 -15.26 -28.24 21.59
C HIS A 383 -16.30 -28.88 22.49
N TYR A 384 -16.93 -28.12 23.39
CA TYR A 384 -18.30 -28.39 23.86
C TYR A 384 -18.96 -27.07 24.33
N SER A 385 -19.87 -26.49 23.53
CA SER A 385 -21.30 -26.41 23.90
C SER A 385 -22.13 -25.55 22.92
N TYR A 386 -23.07 -26.21 22.23
CA TYR A 386 -24.37 -25.76 21.68
C TYR A 386 -24.40 -25.00 20.32
N LYS A 387 -25.16 -25.43 19.27
CA LYS A 387 -26.12 -26.55 19.12
C LYS A 387 -26.58 -26.75 17.65
N GLU A 388 -26.76 -28.01 17.24
CA GLU A 388 -27.36 -28.49 15.97
C GLU A 388 -28.90 -28.34 15.88
N ASP A 389 -29.60 -27.78 16.88
CA ASP A 389 -31.07 -27.80 16.93
C ASP A 389 -31.74 -26.45 17.25
N TYR A 390 -31.28 -25.31 16.70
CA TYR A 390 -32.05 -24.07 16.86
C TYR A 390 -31.90 -23.08 15.68
N PRO A 391 -32.96 -22.77 14.93
CA PRO A 391 -32.89 -21.82 13.83
C PRO A 391 -33.09 -20.40 14.40
N GLN A 392 -32.01 -19.68 14.69
CA GLN A 392 -32.07 -18.24 14.94
C GLN A 392 -31.16 -17.51 13.94
N ARG A 393 -31.65 -16.38 13.42
CA ARG A 393 -30.99 -15.48 12.45
C ARG A 393 -29.58 -15.08 12.93
N PRO A 394 -28.65 -14.68 12.04
CA PRO A 394 -27.24 -14.47 12.40
C PRO A 394 -27.08 -13.56 13.61
N THR A 395 -26.56 -14.13 14.71
CA THR A 395 -26.00 -13.42 15.85
C THR A 395 -24.57 -13.03 15.50
N LEU A 396 -24.21 -11.75 15.63
CA LEU A 396 -22.86 -11.30 15.38
C LEU A 396 -22.04 -11.43 16.66
N GLU A 397 -20.88 -12.08 16.57
CA GLU A 397 -20.05 -12.44 17.72
C GLU A 397 -18.81 -11.57 17.82
N TYR A 398 -18.52 -11.10 19.04
CA TYR A 398 -17.35 -10.30 19.36
C TYR A 398 -16.56 -10.98 20.49
N PRO A 399 -15.48 -11.71 20.17
CA PRO A 399 -14.63 -12.32 21.18
C PRO A 399 -13.68 -11.30 21.79
N ALA A 400 -13.50 -11.37 23.11
CA ALA A 400 -12.52 -10.60 23.88
C ALA A 400 -11.93 -11.45 25.02
N HIS A 401 -10.84 -10.96 25.61
CA HIS A 401 -10.10 -11.66 26.66
C HIS A 401 -9.74 -10.69 27.77
N THR A 402 -9.96 -11.07 29.03
CA THR A 402 -9.51 -10.31 30.20
C THR A 402 -9.07 -11.24 31.33
N GLY A 403 -7.86 -11.03 31.86
CA GLY A 403 -7.25 -11.91 32.87
C GLY A 403 -7.35 -13.40 32.47
N PRO A 404 -7.87 -14.29 33.35
CA PRO A 404 -8.06 -15.70 33.06
C PRO A 404 -9.37 -16.00 32.30
N TYR A 405 -10.17 -14.99 31.92
CA TYR A 405 -11.50 -15.17 31.32
C TYR A 405 -11.52 -14.89 29.81
N ASP A 406 -12.32 -15.68 29.10
CA ASP A 406 -12.76 -15.45 27.74
C ASP A 406 -14.18 -14.90 27.77
N VAL A 407 -14.40 -13.81 27.04
CA VAL A 407 -15.66 -13.08 26.98
C VAL A 407 -16.14 -13.09 25.54
N LEU A 408 -17.35 -13.57 25.30
CA LEU A 408 -18.01 -13.55 24.00
C LEU A 408 -19.26 -12.69 24.11
N LEU A 409 -19.33 -11.60 23.35
CA LEU A 409 -20.55 -10.82 23.18
C LEU A 409 -21.27 -11.27 21.90
N THR A 410 -22.57 -11.54 22.00
CA THR A 410 -23.44 -11.78 20.85
C THR A 410 -24.55 -10.72 20.78
N SER A 411 -24.91 -10.31 19.57
CA SER A 411 -26.02 -9.38 19.32
C SER A 411 -27.13 -10.05 18.51
N TYR A 412 -28.39 -9.85 18.89
CA TYR A 412 -29.57 -10.23 18.10
C TYR A 412 -30.56 -9.06 17.97
N PRO A 413 -30.92 -8.61 16.75
CA PRO A 413 -30.38 -9.06 15.46
C PRO A 413 -28.87 -8.77 15.34
N GLY A 414 -28.16 -9.54 14.49
CA GLY A 414 -26.70 -9.44 14.36
C GLY A 414 -26.19 -8.05 13.96
N VAL A 415 -26.98 -7.31 13.18
CA VAL A 415 -26.83 -5.86 13.01
C VAL A 415 -28.06 -5.22 13.65
N PRO A 416 -27.93 -4.52 14.78
CA PRO A 416 -29.04 -3.82 15.42
C PRO A 416 -29.74 -2.88 14.43
N VAL A 417 -31.06 -2.94 14.38
CA VAL A 417 -31.87 -2.02 13.56
C VAL A 417 -32.18 -0.79 14.41
N PRO A 418 -31.93 0.44 13.92
CA PRO A 418 -32.25 1.65 14.67
C PRO A 418 -33.73 1.71 15.05
N GLY A 419 -34.01 2.08 16.29
CA GLY A 419 -35.37 2.15 16.87
C GLY A 419 -35.92 0.82 17.37
N GLU A 420 -35.30 -0.32 17.05
CA GLU A 420 -35.72 -1.64 17.53
C GLU A 420 -34.83 -2.12 18.70
N PRO A 421 -35.39 -2.86 19.68
CA PRO A 421 -34.61 -3.42 20.76
C PRO A 421 -33.71 -4.55 20.25
N ALA A 422 -32.42 -4.45 20.54
CA ALA A 422 -31.45 -5.51 20.30
C ALA A 422 -31.07 -6.19 21.63
N ASN A 423 -30.92 -7.51 21.57
CA ASN A 423 -30.45 -8.33 22.66
C ASN A 423 -28.92 -8.44 22.59
N LEU A 424 -28.25 -8.06 23.67
CA LEU A 424 -26.81 -8.20 23.87
C LEU A 424 -26.59 -9.30 24.92
N ALA A 425 -26.03 -10.43 24.51
CA ALA A 425 -25.74 -11.54 25.42
C ALA A 425 -24.23 -11.73 25.59
N PHE A 426 -23.79 -11.91 26.83
CA PHE A 426 -22.39 -12.17 27.16
C PHE A 426 -22.22 -13.58 27.71
N TYR A 427 -21.26 -14.31 27.16
CA TYR A 427 -20.80 -15.60 27.67
C TYR A 427 -19.38 -15.43 28.20
N ILE A 428 -19.17 -15.76 29.47
CA ILE A 428 -17.89 -15.53 30.14
C ILE A 428 -17.44 -16.84 30.79
N LYS A 429 -16.27 -17.35 30.39
CA LYS A 429 -15.72 -18.62 30.89
C LYS A 429 -14.26 -18.45 31.27
N ASN A 430 -13.81 -19.12 32.33
CA ASN A 430 -12.40 -19.17 32.67
C ASN A 430 -11.66 -20.07 31.69
N ARG A 431 -10.61 -19.54 31.05
CA ARG A 431 -9.84 -20.22 30.00
C ARG A 431 -9.09 -21.46 30.50
N ARG A 432 -8.70 -21.50 31.77
CA ARG A 432 -7.93 -22.62 32.34
C ARG A 432 -8.82 -23.73 32.85
N THR A 433 -9.94 -23.38 33.48
CA THR A 433 -10.83 -24.35 34.16
C THR A 433 -12.11 -24.65 33.38
N GLY A 434 -12.45 -23.85 32.36
CA GLY A 434 -13.71 -23.95 31.61
C GLY A 434 -14.95 -23.51 32.41
N THR A 435 -14.79 -23.13 33.67
CA THR A 435 -15.89 -22.76 34.56
C THR A 435 -16.51 -21.42 34.16
N VAL A 436 -17.84 -21.34 34.18
CA VAL A 436 -18.58 -20.12 33.85
C VAL A 436 -18.37 -19.07 34.94
N TYR A 437 -18.24 -17.81 34.53
CA TYR A 437 -18.15 -16.69 35.45
C TYR A 437 -19.51 -16.36 36.04
N THR A 438 -19.60 -16.32 37.36
CA THR A 438 -20.87 -16.20 38.10
C THR A 438 -21.12 -14.86 38.78
N GLU A 439 -20.09 -14.02 38.86
CA GLU A 439 -20.16 -12.72 39.54
C GLU A 439 -20.91 -11.67 38.70
N PRO A 440 -21.54 -10.67 39.32
CA PRO A 440 -22.28 -9.67 38.60
C PRO A 440 -21.38 -8.84 37.67
N ILE A 441 -21.88 -8.57 36.46
CA ILE A 441 -21.22 -7.68 35.49
C ILE A 441 -22.07 -6.44 35.25
N SER A 442 -21.43 -5.34 34.90
CA SER A 442 -22.09 -4.07 34.55
C SER A 442 -21.85 -3.75 33.08
N VAL A 443 -22.91 -3.41 32.34
CA VAL A 443 -22.81 -3.02 30.92
C VAL A 443 -23.34 -1.61 30.71
N ARG A 444 -22.62 -0.82 29.92
CA ARG A 444 -23.04 0.51 29.43
C ARG A 444 -22.93 0.55 27.90
N VAL A 445 -23.85 1.24 27.24
CA VAL A 445 -23.80 1.45 25.79
C VAL A 445 -23.65 2.94 25.50
N LEU A 446 -22.67 3.30 24.67
CA LEU A 446 -22.33 4.65 24.27
C LEU A 446 -22.49 4.79 22.77
N GLN A 447 -23.10 5.87 22.29
CA GLN A 447 -23.03 6.30 20.90
C GLN A 447 -21.78 7.15 20.71
N THR A 448 -20.94 6.80 19.75
CA THR A 448 -19.71 7.54 19.46
C THR A 448 -19.93 8.53 18.34
N HIS A 449 -19.54 9.79 18.57
CA HIS A 449 -19.59 10.84 17.57
C HIS A 449 -18.17 11.19 17.12
N THR A 450 -17.97 11.41 15.82
CA THR A 450 -16.67 11.84 15.28
C THR A 450 -16.21 13.18 15.86
N PHE A 451 -17.18 14.02 16.27
CA PHE A 451 -16.97 15.32 16.91
C PHE A 451 -18.01 15.51 18.02
N GLY A 452 -17.57 15.72 19.26
CA GLY A 452 -18.45 15.92 20.43
C GLY A 452 -18.29 14.82 21.49
N ASP A 453 -19.06 14.95 22.58
CA ASP A 453 -19.09 13.96 23.66
C ASP A 453 -19.95 12.74 23.30
N ASN A 454 -19.61 11.57 23.84
CA ASN A 454 -20.38 10.34 23.63
C ASN A 454 -21.74 10.41 24.32
N THR A 455 -22.79 9.99 23.63
CA THR A 455 -24.14 9.92 24.22
C THR A 455 -24.33 8.57 24.92
N ILE A 456 -24.78 8.57 26.17
CA ILE A 456 -25.10 7.31 26.89
C ILE A 456 -26.47 6.82 26.41
N ILE A 457 -26.51 5.64 25.82
CA ILE A 457 -27.74 5.00 25.33
C ILE A 457 -28.31 4.04 26.37
N LEU A 458 -27.46 3.19 26.93
CA LEU A 458 -27.80 2.32 28.06
C LEU A 458 -26.92 2.73 29.23
N PRO A 459 -27.46 3.26 30.34
CA PRO A 459 -26.66 3.56 31.53
C PRO A 459 -26.09 2.28 32.14
N PRO A 460 -25.02 2.38 32.97
CA PRO A 460 -24.41 1.22 33.64
C PRO A 460 -25.46 0.36 34.33
N THR A 461 -25.71 -0.82 33.77
CA THR A 461 -26.72 -1.75 34.25
C THR A 461 -26.02 -3.01 34.73
N THR A 462 -26.22 -3.38 35.99
CA THR A 462 -25.59 -4.57 36.58
C THR A 462 -26.54 -5.76 36.55
N ARG A 463 -26.07 -6.92 36.11
CA ARG A 463 -26.84 -8.18 36.05
C ARG A 463 -26.02 -9.36 36.57
N ARG A 464 -26.71 -10.35 37.12
CA ARG A 464 -26.21 -11.70 37.42
C ARG A 464 -26.51 -12.63 36.24
N PRO A 465 -25.76 -13.72 36.05
CA PRO A 465 -25.99 -14.63 34.94
C PRO A 465 -27.30 -15.40 35.10
N PHE A 466 -27.90 -15.77 33.98
CA PHE A 466 -29.02 -16.71 33.89
C PHE A 466 -28.61 -17.89 33.01
N ASP A 467 -28.78 -19.11 33.52
CA ASP A 467 -28.39 -20.40 32.92
C ASP A 467 -26.88 -20.52 32.64
N ASN A 468 -26.28 -19.70 31.78
CA ASN A 468 -24.82 -19.51 31.61
C ASN A 468 -24.46 -18.20 30.88
N GLU A 469 -25.38 -17.24 30.80
CA GLU A 469 -25.24 -16.02 30.00
C GLU A 469 -25.76 -14.78 30.73
N TYR A 470 -25.29 -13.62 30.30
CA TYR A 470 -25.77 -12.33 30.79
C TYR A 470 -26.49 -11.60 29.68
N LYS A 471 -27.78 -11.34 29.85
CA LYS A 471 -28.63 -10.69 28.84
C LYS A 471 -28.89 -9.23 29.17
N PHE A 472 -28.69 -8.38 28.18
CA PHE A 472 -29.01 -6.95 28.19
C PHE A 472 -29.83 -6.60 26.95
N TYR A 473 -30.66 -5.57 27.08
CA TYR A 473 -31.46 -5.06 25.97
C TYR A 473 -31.11 -3.59 25.77
N ALA A 474 -30.75 -3.23 24.54
CA ALA A 474 -30.44 -1.86 24.16
C ALA A 474 -31.18 -1.51 22.88
N THR A 475 -31.82 -0.33 22.85
CA THR A 475 -32.41 0.23 21.64
C THR A 475 -31.47 1.30 21.10
N PHE A 476 -30.94 1.07 19.91
CA PHE A 476 -30.04 1.99 19.24
C PHE A 476 -30.87 3.05 18.51
N PRO A 477 -30.78 4.35 18.85
CA PRO A 477 -31.74 5.34 18.33
C PRO A 477 -31.56 5.64 16.84
N GLU A 478 -30.32 5.64 16.33
CA GLU A 478 -29.98 6.07 14.97
C GLU A 478 -28.91 5.16 14.33
N ASP A 479 -28.76 5.26 13.00
CA ASP A 479 -27.63 4.65 12.29
C ASP A 479 -26.30 5.19 12.83
N GLY A 480 -25.37 4.33 13.23
CA GLY A 480 -24.10 4.81 13.78
C GLY A 480 -23.19 3.75 14.40
N GLU A 481 -22.05 4.23 14.88
CA GLU A 481 -21.09 3.45 15.66
C GLU A 481 -21.39 3.60 17.16
N TYR A 482 -21.37 2.48 17.86
CA TYR A 482 -21.66 2.39 19.28
C TYR A 482 -20.59 1.55 19.98
N ILE A 483 -20.29 1.90 21.22
CA ILE A 483 -19.41 1.12 22.09
C ILE A 483 -20.26 0.49 23.20
N VAL A 484 -20.22 -0.83 23.30
CA VAL A 484 -20.75 -1.57 24.43
C VAL A 484 -19.59 -1.83 25.40
N GLU A 485 -19.62 -1.21 26.56
CA GLU A 485 -18.61 -1.37 27.60
C GLU A 485 -19.07 -2.39 28.63
N LEU A 486 -18.36 -3.51 28.72
CA LEU A 486 -18.52 -4.50 29.79
C LEU A 486 -17.55 -4.18 30.92
N SER A 487 -18.05 -4.05 32.14
CA SER A 487 -17.26 -3.92 33.37
C SER A 487 -17.45 -5.14 34.26
N MET A 488 -16.36 -5.81 34.64
CA MET A 488 -16.40 -7.00 35.50
C MET A 488 -15.23 -7.01 36.50
N PRO A 489 -15.42 -7.52 37.73
CA PRO A 489 -14.32 -7.71 38.68
C PRO A 489 -13.45 -8.92 38.29
N VAL A 490 -12.16 -8.67 38.12
CA VAL A 490 -11.13 -9.67 37.81
C VAL A 490 -9.97 -9.50 38.78
N GLU A 491 -9.68 -10.54 39.59
CA GLU A 491 -8.52 -10.57 40.50
C GLU A 491 -8.39 -9.31 41.41
N GLY A 492 -9.53 -8.78 41.89
CA GLY A 492 -9.58 -7.61 42.78
C GLY A 492 -9.51 -6.24 42.08
N ARG A 493 -9.58 -6.19 40.74
CA ARG A 493 -9.68 -4.96 39.93
C ARG A 493 -10.91 -5.00 39.03
N THR A 494 -11.48 -3.84 38.73
CA THR A 494 -12.55 -3.74 37.73
C THR A 494 -11.94 -3.57 36.35
N GLU A 495 -12.14 -4.56 35.50
CA GLU A 495 -11.72 -4.54 34.09
C GLU A 495 -12.86 -4.05 33.21
N VAL A 496 -12.55 -3.18 32.25
CA VAL A 496 -13.52 -2.60 31.30
C VAL A 496 -13.14 -3.02 29.88
N ILE A 497 -14.06 -3.71 29.19
CA ILE A 497 -13.87 -4.25 27.84
C ILE A 497 -14.83 -3.52 26.89
N PRO A 498 -14.30 -2.76 25.91
CA PRO A 498 -15.13 -2.11 24.89
C PRO A 498 -15.36 -3.04 23.70
N PHE A 499 -16.61 -3.15 23.27
CA PHE A 499 -17.02 -3.83 22.04
C PHE A 499 -17.61 -2.81 21.07
N LEU A 500 -17.08 -2.74 19.85
CA LEU A 500 -17.57 -1.83 18.82
C LEU A 500 -18.72 -2.49 18.04
N ILE A 501 -19.91 -1.93 18.15
CA ILE A 501 -21.11 -2.36 17.43
C ILE A 501 -21.53 -1.28 16.44
N VAL A 502 -21.99 -1.71 15.28
CA VAL A 502 -22.58 -0.85 14.27
C VAL A 502 -24.08 -1.11 14.24
N ALA A 503 -24.89 -0.09 14.51
CA ALA A 503 -26.34 -0.16 14.31
C ALA A 503 -26.70 0.40 12.94
N GLY A 504 -27.50 -0.36 12.20
CA GLY A 504 -27.93 -0.04 10.84
C GLY A 504 -26.81 -0.05 9.80
N GLN A 505 -26.91 0.82 8.80
CA GLN A 505 -25.96 0.91 7.66
C GLN A 505 -25.21 2.25 7.70
N PRO A 506 -24.28 2.48 8.64
CA PRO A 506 -23.62 3.77 8.73
C PRO A 506 -22.77 4.05 7.48
N THR A 507 -23.20 5.06 6.74
CA THR A 507 -22.37 6.03 6.01
C THR A 507 -21.45 5.51 4.90
N ALA A 508 -22.00 4.72 3.98
CA ALA A 508 -21.53 4.76 2.60
C ALA A 508 -21.61 6.21 2.05
N ALA A 509 -22.71 6.93 2.33
CA ALA A 509 -22.98 8.27 1.82
C ALA A 509 -21.97 9.35 2.28
N ALA A 510 -21.63 9.43 3.58
CA ALA A 510 -20.69 10.45 4.06
C ALA A 510 -19.27 10.24 3.50
N SER A 511 -18.85 8.97 3.39
CA SER A 511 -17.59 8.60 2.74
C SER A 511 -17.56 8.98 1.25
N PHE A 512 -18.68 8.81 0.53
CA PHE A 512 -18.81 9.25 -0.86
C PHE A 512 -18.84 10.78 -1.00
N VAL A 513 -19.48 11.49 -0.07
CA VAL A 513 -19.53 12.96 -0.07
C VAL A 513 -18.15 13.52 0.24
N ILE A 514 -17.42 13.02 1.23
CA ILE A 514 -16.07 13.50 1.58
C ILE A 514 -15.07 13.15 0.47
N ALA A 515 -15.08 11.91 -0.05
CA ALA A 515 -14.21 11.51 -1.15
C ALA A 515 -14.54 12.25 -2.45
N GLY A 516 -15.83 12.44 -2.75
CA GLY A 516 -16.31 13.22 -3.89
C GLY A 516 -15.96 14.70 -3.78
N SER A 517 -16.10 15.29 -2.60
CA SER A 517 -15.72 16.69 -2.32
C SER A 517 -14.22 16.89 -2.49
N PHE A 518 -13.41 15.99 -1.94
CA PHE A 518 -11.96 16.07 -2.06
C PHE A 518 -11.49 15.85 -3.51
N GLY A 519 -12.08 14.88 -4.21
CA GLY A 519 -11.86 14.64 -5.63
C GLY A 519 -12.23 15.85 -6.50
N ALA A 520 -13.37 16.48 -6.23
CA ALA A 520 -13.82 17.69 -6.91
C ALA A 520 -12.92 18.91 -6.62
N ILE A 521 -12.46 19.09 -5.38
CA ILE A 521 -11.52 20.14 -5.00
C ILE A 521 -10.17 19.95 -5.72
N VAL A 522 -9.62 18.73 -5.72
CA VAL A 522 -8.37 18.42 -6.41
C VAL A 522 -8.54 18.62 -7.92
N LEU A 523 -9.63 18.14 -8.51
CA LEU A 523 -9.95 18.35 -9.92
C LEU A 523 -10.07 19.85 -10.24
N PHE A 524 -10.75 20.63 -9.40
CA PHE A 524 -10.89 22.08 -9.57
C PHE A 524 -9.55 22.80 -9.49
N VAL A 525 -8.70 22.45 -8.52
CA VAL A 525 -7.35 23.01 -8.38
C VAL A 525 -6.49 22.69 -9.60
N VAL A 526 -6.54 21.45 -10.10
CA VAL A 526 -5.83 21.00 -11.30
C VAL A 526 -6.35 21.74 -12.53
N VAL A 527 -7.66 21.81 -12.75
CA VAL A 527 -8.28 22.54 -13.88
C VAL A 527 -7.92 24.02 -13.82
N ARG A 528 -7.95 24.65 -12.64
CA ARG A 528 -7.56 26.06 -12.46
C ARG A 528 -6.07 26.27 -12.75
N ALA A 529 -5.21 25.37 -12.30
CA ALA A 529 -3.77 25.42 -12.59
C ALA A 529 -3.50 25.26 -14.10
N LEU A 530 -4.19 24.34 -14.77
CA LEU A 530 -4.11 24.15 -16.22
C LEU A 530 -4.60 25.38 -16.99
N ARG A 531 -5.74 25.95 -16.61
CA ARG A 531 -6.28 27.18 -17.20
C ARG A 531 -5.34 28.37 -17.03
N ARG A 532 -4.75 28.56 -15.84
CA ARG A 532 -3.74 29.60 -15.59
C ARG A 532 -2.49 29.40 -16.46
N LYS A 533 -2.02 28.16 -16.60
CA LYS A 533 -0.87 27.84 -17.45
C LYS A 533 -1.17 28.09 -18.93
N LYS A 534 -2.37 27.73 -19.42
CA LYS A 534 -2.81 28.01 -20.80
C LYS A 534 -2.89 29.51 -21.07
N ARG A 535 -3.49 30.30 -20.17
CA ARG A 535 -3.53 31.77 -20.29
C ARG A 535 -2.14 32.39 -20.34
N ARG A 536 -1.21 31.96 -19.48
CA ARG A 536 0.18 32.44 -19.50
C ARG A 536 0.91 32.11 -20.80
N ARG A 537 0.66 30.93 -21.38
CA ARG A 537 1.22 30.55 -22.69
C ARG A 537 0.65 31.39 -23.83
N LEU A 538 -0.67 31.63 -23.83
CA LEU A 538 -1.32 32.47 -24.84
C LEU A 538 -0.87 33.93 -24.74
N ALA A 539 -0.76 34.48 -23.53
CA ALA A 539 -0.23 35.83 -23.31
C ALA A 539 1.25 35.94 -23.75
N ALA A 540 2.07 34.93 -23.48
CA ALA A 540 3.46 34.89 -23.95
C ALA A 540 3.58 34.70 -25.48
N ALA A 541 2.62 34.03 -26.12
CA ALA A 541 2.56 33.89 -27.57
C ALA A 541 2.11 35.19 -28.25
N ALA A 542 1.12 35.89 -27.68
CA ALA A 542 0.63 37.18 -28.17
C ALA A 542 1.67 38.30 -28.01
N GLY A 543 2.40 38.33 -26.89
CA GLY A 543 3.50 39.30 -26.70
C GLY A 543 4.67 39.11 -27.68
N ASN A 544 4.89 37.88 -28.17
CA ASN A 544 5.93 37.61 -29.18
C ASN A 544 5.49 37.95 -30.62
N SER A 545 4.18 38.01 -30.91
CA SER A 545 3.70 38.40 -32.26
C SER A 545 3.77 39.91 -32.49
N GLU A 546 3.51 40.73 -31.47
CA GLU A 546 3.64 42.20 -31.58
C GLU A 546 5.10 42.63 -31.81
N THR A 547 6.06 41.99 -31.15
CA THR A 547 7.50 42.25 -31.39
C THR A 547 7.99 41.85 -32.78
N ARG A 548 7.29 40.95 -33.48
CA ARG A 548 7.66 40.51 -34.84
C ARG A 548 7.05 41.38 -35.95
N HIS A 549 5.97 42.12 -35.67
CA HIS A 549 5.41 43.09 -36.61
C HIS A 549 6.06 44.48 -36.52
N GLY A 550 6.57 44.89 -35.35
CA GLY A 550 7.34 46.14 -35.22
C GLY A 550 8.73 46.12 -35.87
N ALA A 551 9.30 44.95 -36.16
CA ALA A 551 10.64 44.82 -36.75
C ALA A 551 10.66 44.72 -38.29
N LYS A 552 9.50 44.66 -38.95
CA LYS A 552 9.40 44.55 -40.43
C LYS A 552 9.16 45.88 -41.16
N SER A 553 9.10 47.00 -40.46
CA SER A 553 8.80 48.32 -41.06
C SER A 553 9.98 49.29 -41.13
N VAL A 554 11.23 48.85 -40.93
CA VAL A 554 12.42 49.75 -40.86
C VAL A 554 13.56 49.37 -41.82
N GLU A 555 13.34 48.47 -42.78
CA GLU A 555 14.32 48.21 -43.86
C GLU A 555 13.77 48.70 -45.20
N GLY A 556 13.99 49.99 -45.47
CA GLY A 556 13.55 50.61 -46.73
C GLY A 556 13.88 52.09 -46.83
N SER A 557 15.17 52.44 -46.88
CA SER A 557 15.67 53.63 -47.60
C SER A 557 17.19 53.74 -47.45
N CYS A 558 17.90 53.59 -48.58
CA CYS A 558 19.28 53.98 -48.75
C CYS A 558 19.30 54.97 -49.91
N PRO A 559 19.81 56.21 -49.75
CA PRO A 559 20.16 57.05 -50.89
C PRO A 559 21.68 57.24 -51.00
N ALA A 560 22.14 57.09 -52.24
CA ALA A 560 23.35 57.58 -52.92
C ALA A 560 24.71 57.48 -52.21
#